data_AF-A0A1G7MVD3-F1
#
_entry.id   AF-A0A1G7MVD3-F1
#
_cell.length_a   1.000
_cell.length_b   1.000
_cell.length_c   1.000
_cell.angle_alpha   90.00
_cell.angle_beta   90.00
_cell.angle_gamma   90.00
#
_symmetry.space_group_name_H-M   'P 1'
#
loop_
_entity.id
_entity.type
_entity.pdbx_description
1 polymer ?
#
loop_
_entity_poly.entity_id
_entity_poly.type
_entity_poly.pdbx_seq_one_letter_code
_entity_poly.pdbx_strand_id
1 'polypeptide(L)'
;MRAGWEKRGNRYFAYARVSRYDKERRKVITQNKYLGGDIQTAITNLWRFGQEMGLAQDAVAEAVSQLKRQGQELGVKPDACTYDNKDFMRRFKPRFDQVQQAILDATTAKKRKELQQELIRLHVDIISYINGCRR
;
A
#
# COMPACT_ATOMS: atom_id res chain seq x y z
N MET A 1 19.45 -2.04 -8.76
CA MET A 1 18.52 -1.24 -7.93
C MET A 1 19.14 -1.08 -6.55
N ARG A 2 18.84 -0.01 -5.82
CA ARG A 2 19.22 0.12 -4.39
C ARG A 2 17.97 0.32 -3.56
N ALA A 3 17.78 -0.49 -2.52
CA ALA A 3 16.74 -0.31 -1.51
C ALA A 3 17.38 -0.19 -0.12
N GLY A 4 16.71 0.50 0.79
CA GLY A 4 17.20 0.64 2.16
C GLY A 4 16.20 1.36 3.07
N TRP A 5 16.61 1.57 4.31
CA TRP A 5 15.84 2.29 5.33
C TRP A 5 16.47 3.64 5.62
N GLU A 6 15.64 4.66 5.75
CA GLU A 6 16.02 6.01 6.15
C GLU A 6 15.31 6.35 7.46
N LYS A 7 16.06 6.87 8.45
CA LYS A 7 15.48 7.37 9.69
C LYS A 7 14.96 8.79 9.47
N ARG A 8 13.69 9.04 9.75
CA ARG A 8 13.11 10.40 9.78
C ARG A 8 12.39 10.61 11.12
N GLY A 9 12.98 11.45 11.96
CA GLY A 9 12.55 11.59 13.35
C GLY A 9 12.67 10.27 14.12
N ASN A 10 11.58 9.86 14.77
CA ASN A 10 11.52 8.61 15.56
C ASN A 10 11.07 7.39 14.77
N ARG A 11 11.00 7.46 13.43
CA ARG A 11 10.50 6.37 12.58
C ARG A 11 11.47 6.07 11.44
N TYR A 12 11.47 4.81 11.01
CA TYR A 12 12.17 4.35 9.82
C TYR A 12 11.21 4.24 8.64
N PHE A 13 11.74 4.52 7.46
CA PHE A 13 11.00 4.50 6.21
C PHE A 13 11.82 3.81 5.14
N ALA A 14 11.21 2.86 4.45
CA ALA A 14 11.87 2.17 3.35
C ALA A 14 11.78 2.99 2.07
N TYR A 15 12.87 2.97 1.29
CA TYR A 15 12.96 3.61 -0.01
C TYR A 15 13.66 2.71 -1.02
N ALA A 16 13.38 2.93 -2.31
CA ALA A 16 14.15 2.38 -3.41
C ALA A 16 14.57 3.47 -4.40
N ARG A 17 15.70 3.22 -5.04
CA ARG A 17 16.28 4.04 -6.10
C ARG A 17 16.69 3.16 -7.27
N VAL A 18 16.25 3.55 -8.46
CA VAL A 18 16.71 2.97 -9.74
C VAL A 18 17.26 4.09 -10.58
N SER A 19 18.51 3.94 -11.01
CA SER A 19 19.17 4.85 -11.94
C SER A 19 19.41 4.11 -13.25
N ARG A 20 19.01 4.71 -14.37
CA ARG A 20 19.24 4.17 -15.71
C ARG A 20 19.77 5.27 -16.62
N TYR A 21 20.66 4.90 -17.54
CA TYR A 21 21.14 5.83 -18.56
C TYR A 21 20.10 5.93 -19.69
N ASP A 22 19.61 7.14 -19.93
CA ASP A 22 18.77 7.47 -21.06
C ASP A 22 19.67 7.83 -22.25
N LYS A 23 19.70 6.96 -23.26
CA LYS A 23 20.53 7.12 -24.45
C LYS A 23 20.07 8.28 -25.33
N GLU A 24 18.77 8.55 -25.40
CA GLU A 24 18.21 9.63 -26.22
C GLU A 24 18.54 10.99 -25.61
N ARG A 25 18.42 11.10 -24.29
CA ARG A 25 18.69 12.35 -23.55
C ARG A 25 20.13 12.47 -23.05
N ARG A 26 20.99 11.48 -23.34
CA ARG A 26 22.39 11.35 -22.89
C ARG A 26 22.59 11.69 -21.41
N LYS A 27 21.70 11.19 -20.54
CA LYS A 27 21.73 11.51 -19.10
C LYS A 27 21.26 10.35 -18.25
N VAL A 28 21.72 10.32 -17.00
CA VAL A 28 21.21 9.36 -16.01
C VAL A 28 19.88 9.86 -15.47
N ILE A 29 18.83 9.06 -15.62
CA ILE A 29 17.52 9.28 -14.99
C ILE A 29 17.47 8.43 -13.73
N THR A 30 17.21 9.09 -12.60
CA THR A 30 17.03 8.42 -11.32
C THR A 30 15.58 8.52 -10.89
N GLN A 31 14.97 7.39 -10.58
CA GLN A 31 13.64 7.29 -10.01
C GLN A 31 13.76 6.84 -8.56
N ASN A 32 13.14 7.59 -7.66
CA ASN A 32 13.06 7.28 -6.23
C ASN A 32 11.62 6.90 -5.89
N LYS A 33 11.45 5.90 -5.02
CA LYS A 33 10.14 5.45 -4.55
C LYS A 33 10.17 5.28 -3.04
N TYR A 34 9.17 5.83 -2.38
CA TYR A 34 8.85 5.50 -0.99
C TYR A 34 8.12 4.16 -0.93
N LEU A 35 8.57 3.25 -0.07
CA LEU A 35 8.08 1.87 -0.02
C LEU A 35 7.20 1.57 1.19
N GLY A 36 7.30 2.30 2.29
CA GLY A 36 6.48 2.05 3.49
C GLY A 36 7.23 2.29 4.80
N GLY A 37 6.52 2.11 5.93
CA GLY A 37 7.09 2.22 7.29
C GLY A 37 7.30 0.89 7.99
N ASP A 38 6.85 -0.21 7.40
CA ASP A 38 6.98 -1.59 7.89
C ASP A 38 7.55 -2.51 6.82
N ILE A 39 8.08 -3.66 7.26
CA ILE A 39 8.84 -4.56 6.39
C ILE A 39 7.95 -5.14 5.29
N GLN A 40 6.73 -5.59 5.60
CA GLN A 40 5.87 -6.28 4.65
C GLN A 40 5.35 -5.35 3.54
N THR A 41 4.91 -4.14 3.92
CA THR A 41 4.52 -3.10 2.96
C THR A 41 5.71 -2.71 2.08
N ALA A 42 6.89 -2.55 2.69
CA ALA A 42 8.10 -2.19 1.95
C ALA A 42 8.50 -3.25 0.92
N ILE A 43 8.46 -4.54 1.28
CA ILE A 43 8.73 -5.67 0.36
C ILE A 43 7.71 -5.71 -0.78
N THR A 44 6.42 -5.60 -0.45
CA THR A 44 5.33 -5.65 -1.45
C THR A 44 5.47 -4.52 -2.46
N ASN A 45 5.75 -3.30 -1.99
CA ASN A 45 5.94 -2.15 -2.86
C ASN A 45 7.26 -2.21 -3.63
N LEU A 46 8.32 -2.82 -3.08
CA LEU A 46 9.58 -3.03 -3.78
C LEU A 46 9.40 -3.97 -4.97
N TRP A 47 8.64 -5.06 -4.80
CA TRP A 47 8.29 -5.98 -5.89
C TRP A 47 7.53 -5.27 -7.01
N ARG A 48 6.48 -4.51 -6.67
CA ARG A 48 5.71 -3.72 -7.65
C ARG A 48 6.59 -2.72 -8.37
N PHE A 49 7.41 -1.98 -7.64
CA PHE A 49 8.31 -0.99 -8.23
C PHE A 49 9.36 -1.63 -9.14
N GLY A 50 9.90 -2.81 -8.79
CA GLY A 50 10.79 -3.58 -9.65
C GLY A 50 10.14 -3.98 -10.97
N GLN A 51 8.88 -4.43 -10.93
CA GLN A 51 8.08 -4.75 -12.12
C GLN A 51 7.79 -3.52 -12.98
N GLU A 52 7.37 -2.40 -12.37
CA GLU A 52 7.14 -1.12 -13.05
C GLU A 52 8.39 -0.64 -13.80
N MET A 53 9.58 -0.91 -13.24
CA MET A 53 10.87 -0.53 -13.82
C MET A 53 11.43 -1.55 -14.82
N GLY A 54 10.75 -2.68 -15.04
CA GLY A 54 11.19 -3.74 -15.94
C GLY A 54 12.47 -4.43 -15.48
N LEU A 55 12.70 -4.52 -14.16
CA LEU A 55 13.88 -5.19 -13.61
C LEU A 55 13.70 -6.71 -13.58
N ALA A 56 14.82 -7.42 -13.67
CA ALA A 56 14.84 -8.87 -13.53
C ALA A 56 14.43 -9.30 -12.11
N GLN A 57 13.71 -10.42 -12.00
CA GLN A 57 13.10 -10.86 -10.74
C GLN A 57 14.15 -11.19 -9.66
N ASP A 58 15.28 -11.76 -10.06
CA ASP A 58 16.43 -12.07 -9.21
C ASP A 58 17.04 -10.80 -8.60
N ALA A 59 17.24 -9.75 -9.40
CA ALA A 59 17.74 -8.46 -8.93
C ALA A 59 16.79 -7.79 -7.91
N VAL A 60 15.48 -7.98 -8.07
CA VAL A 60 14.48 -7.49 -7.10
C VAL A 60 14.47 -8.37 -5.85
N ALA A 61 14.61 -9.70 -5.98
CA ALA A 61 14.66 -10.65 -4.88
C ALA A 61 15.86 -10.39 -3.93
N GLU A 62 17.02 -10.08 -4.49
CA GLU A 62 18.21 -9.70 -3.72
C GLU A 62 17.97 -8.43 -2.91
N ALA A 63 17.43 -7.39 -3.56
CA ALA A 63 17.09 -6.13 -2.90
C ALA A 63 16.04 -6.30 -1.79
N VAL A 64 15.04 -7.17 -2.02
CA VAL A 64 14.03 -7.55 -1.02
C VAL A 64 14.67 -8.25 0.18
N SER A 65 15.57 -9.20 -0.06
CA SER A 65 16.25 -9.95 1.00
C SER A 65 17.11 -9.02 1.86
N GLN A 66 17.85 -8.09 1.22
CA GLN A 66 18.63 -7.08 1.92
C GLN A 66 17.75 -6.12 2.72
N LEU A 67 16.67 -5.61 2.13
CA LEU A 67 15.76 -4.67 2.78
C LEU A 67 15.08 -5.30 4.01
N LYS A 68 14.69 -6.58 3.90
CA LYS A 68 14.09 -7.36 5.00
C LYS A 68 15.07 -7.49 6.17
N ARG A 69 16.31 -7.94 5.90
CA ARG A 69 17.35 -8.10 6.91
C ARG A 69 17.65 -6.78 7.63
N GLN A 70 17.85 -5.69 6.87
CA GLN A 70 18.09 -4.37 7.45
C GLN A 70 16.92 -3.89 8.30
N GLY A 71 15.68 -4.14 7.88
CA GLY A 71 14.49 -3.78 8.67
C GLY A 71 14.44 -4.50 10.01
N GLN A 72 14.79 -5.78 10.02
CA GLN A 72 14.88 -6.58 11.25
C GLN A 72 15.99 -6.08 12.19
N GLU A 73 17.18 -5.79 11.66
CA GLU A 73 18.31 -5.23 12.40
C GLU A 73 17.98 -3.86 13.03
N LEU A 74 17.16 -3.05 12.34
CA LEU A 74 16.72 -1.73 12.81
C LEU A 74 15.51 -1.80 13.76
N GLY A 75 14.98 -2.99 14.07
CA GLY A 75 13.80 -3.16 14.92
C GLY A 75 12.51 -2.64 14.28
N VAL A 76 12.45 -2.54 12.95
CA VAL A 76 11.23 -2.15 12.23
C VAL A 76 10.21 -3.28 12.35
N LYS A 77 8.95 -2.90 12.65
CA LYS A 77 7.88 -3.88 12.76
C LYS A 77 7.68 -4.62 11.43
N PRO A 78 7.47 -5.95 11.45
CA PRO A 78 7.25 -6.73 10.24
C PRO A 78 5.98 -6.31 9.49
N ASP A 79 4.95 -5.88 10.22
CA ASP A 79 3.71 -5.35 9.69
C ASP A 79 3.28 -4.11 10.48
N ALA A 80 2.85 -3.03 9.81
CA ALA A 80 2.26 -1.85 10.46
C ALA A 80 0.72 -1.87 10.39
N CYS A 81 0.14 -2.80 9.63
CA CYS A 81 -1.30 -3.02 9.61
C CYS A 81 -1.60 -4.34 10.34
N THR A 82 -2.17 -4.28 11.54
CA THR A 82 -2.71 -5.49 12.19
C THR A 82 -4.11 -5.83 11.71
N TYR A 83 -4.64 -5.15 10.68
CA TYR A 83 -5.99 -5.43 10.21
C TYR A 83 -5.97 -6.72 9.38
N ASP A 84 -6.60 -7.76 9.91
CA ASP A 84 -6.83 -8.98 9.17
C ASP A 84 -7.80 -8.68 8.03
N ASN A 85 -7.31 -8.82 6.79
CA ASN A 85 -8.13 -8.66 5.60
C ASN A 85 -9.35 -9.61 5.61
N LYS A 86 -9.26 -10.76 6.28
CA LYS A 86 -10.41 -11.66 6.46
C LYS A 86 -11.48 -11.06 7.37
N ASP A 87 -11.10 -10.42 8.47
CA ASP A 87 -12.07 -9.76 9.35
C ASP A 87 -12.70 -8.55 8.66
N PHE A 88 -11.91 -7.78 7.90
CA PHE A 88 -12.43 -6.70 7.07
C PHE A 88 -13.45 -7.20 6.04
N MET A 89 -13.07 -8.22 5.26
CA MET A 89 -13.94 -8.83 4.26
C MET A 89 -15.18 -9.45 4.87
N ARG A 90 -15.10 -10.01 6.08
CA ARG A 90 -16.26 -10.52 6.81
C ARG A 90 -17.19 -9.40 7.30
N ARG A 91 -16.62 -8.30 7.80
CA ARG A 91 -17.36 -7.28 8.55
C ARG A 91 -17.96 -6.19 7.68
N PHE A 92 -17.28 -5.81 6.60
CA PHE A 92 -17.67 -4.65 5.78
C PHE A 92 -18.10 -5.01 4.36
N LYS A 93 -17.47 -6.01 3.71
CA LYS A 93 -17.74 -6.36 2.30
C LYS A 93 -19.21 -6.70 2.02
N PRO A 94 -19.91 -7.53 2.82
CA PRO A 94 -21.29 -7.92 2.52
C PRO A 94 -22.23 -6.71 2.51
N ARG A 95 -22.08 -5.81 3.47
CA ARG A 95 -22.91 -4.61 3.58
C ARG A 95 -22.55 -3.57 2.52
N PHE A 96 -21.26 -3.45 2.18
CA PHE A 96 -20.81 -2.58 1.10
C PHE A 96 -21.43 -2.98 -0.24
N ASP A 97 -21.38 -4.28 -0.58
CA ASP A 97 -21.94 -4.81 -1.82
C ASP A 97 -23.46 -4.63 -1.87
N GLN A 98 -24.15 -4.88 -0.75
CA GLN A 98 -25.60 -4.68 -0.65
C GLN A 98 -26.00 -3.22 -0.91
N VAL A 99 -25.30 -2.25 -0.30
CA VAL A 99 -25.61 -0.83 -0.50
C VAL A 99 -25.29 -0.40 -1.93
N GLN A 100 -24.18 -0.87 -2.52
CA GLN A 100 -23.87 -0.59 -3.92
C GLN A 100 -24.94 -1.12 -4.87
N GLN A 101 -25.37 -2.37 -4.68
CA GLN A 101 -26.42 -2.96 -5.51
C GLN A 101 -27.74 -2.21 -5.34
N ALA A 102 -28.12 -1.86 -4.10
CA ALA A 102 -29.32 -1.09 -3.83
C ALA A 102 -29.29 0.31 -4.47
N ILE A 103 -28.12 0.95 -4.60
CA ILE A 103 -27.96 2.24 -5.31
C ILE A 103 -28.25 2.08 -6.80
N LEU A 104 -27.78 0.98 -7.42
CA LEU A 104 -28.02 0.68 -8.83
C LEU A 104 -29.51 0.41 -9.08
N ASP A 105 -30.14 -0.37 -8.19
CA ASP A 105 -31.54 -0.78 -8.30
C ASP A 105 -32.54 0.33 -7.90
N ALA A 106 -32.06 1.42 -7.27
CA ALA A 106 -32.91 2.50 -6.81
C ALA A 106 -33.61 3.23 -7.97
N THR A 107 -34.93 3.08 -8.06
CA THR A 107 -35.76 3.69 -9.11
C THR A 107 -36.03 5.18 -8.90
N THR A 108 -35.77 5.72 -7.70
CA THR A 108 -36.00 7.14 -7.40
C THR A 108 -34.71 7.85 -6.99
N ALA A 109 -34.58 9.12 -7.40
CA ALA A 109 -33.45 9.97 -7.03
C ALA A 109 -33.34 10.17 -5.52
N LYS A 110 -34.48 10.28 -4.81
CA LYS A 110 -34.53 10.40 -3.35
C LYS A 110 -33.91 9.16 -2.69
N LYS A 111 -34.35 7.96 -3.07
CA LYS A 111 -33.83 6.71 -2.51
C LYS A 111 -32.35 6.51 -2.83
N ARG A 112 -31.93 6.84 -4.05
CA ARG A 112 -30.52 6.79 -4.47
C ARG A 112 -29.63 7.70 -3.62
N LYS A 113 -30.09 8.91 -3.31
CA LYS A 113 -29.37 9.87 -2.46
C LYS A 113 -29.22 9.38 -1.02
N GLU A 114 -30.27 8.79 -0.45
CA GLU A 114 -30.23 8.20 0.90
C GLU A 114 -29.22 7.05 0.98
N LEU A 115 -29.22 6.15 -0.01
CA LEU A 115 -28.28 5.03 -0.08
C LEU A 115 -26.83 5.49 -0.34
N GLN A 116 -26.62 6.53 -1.13
CA GLN A 116 -25.31 7.15 -1.29
C GLN A 116 -24.78 7.74 0.02
N GLN A 117 -25.65 8.35 0.84
CA GLN A 117 -25.26 8.82 2.17
C GLN A 117 -24.90 7.65 3.11
N GLU A 118 -25.63 6.53 3.03
CA GLU A 118 -25.29 5.31 3.77
C GLU A 118 -23.92 4.75 3.31
N LEU A 119 -23.65 4.73 2.01
CA LEU A 119 -22.37 4.31 1.47
C LEU A 119 -21.22 5.19 1.97
N ILE A 120 -21.42 6.51 2.05
CA ILE A 120 -20.43 7.45 2.60
C ILE A 120 -20.16 7.14 4.08
N ARG A 121 -21.20 6.90 4.89
CA ARG A 121 -21.03 6.52 6.30
C ARG A 121 -20.24 5.21 6.44
N LEU A 122 -20.55 4.22 5.62
CA LEU A 122 -19.83 2.95 5.63
C LEU A 122 -18.34 3.12 5.30
N HIS A 123 -17.99 4.03 4.38
CA HIS A 123 -16.59 4.38 4.10
C HIS A 123 -15.89 4.99 5.32
N VAL A 124 -16.57 5.86 6.06
CA VAL A 124 -16.02 6.47 7.28
C VAL A 124 -15.75 5.40 8.34
N ASP A 125 -16.65 4.43 8.52
CA ASP A 125 -16.49 3.33 9.45
C ASP A 125 -15.31 2.42 9.07
N ILE A 126 -15.19 2.10 7.77
CA ILE A 126 -14.06 1.34 7.21
C ILE A 126 -12.73 2.03 7.51
N ILE A 127 -12.63 3.34 7.22
CA ILE A 127 -11.41 4.12 7.45
C ILE A 127 -11.09 4.15 8.95
N SER A 128 -12.09 4.32 9.80
CA SER A 128 -11.92 4.33 11.26
C SER A 128 -11.42 2.99 11.79
N TYR A 129 -11.97 1.88 11.29
CA TYR A 129 -11.52 0.53 11.62
C TYR A 129 -10.07 0.30 11.21
N ILE A 130 -9.71 0.61 9.96
CA ILE A 130 -8.34 0.47 9.44
C ILE A 130 -7.35 1.31 10.27
N ASN A 131 -7.73 2.54 10.63
CA ASN A 131 -6.91 3.41 11.46
C ASN A 131 -6.79 2.90 12.91
N GLY A 132 -7.83 2.26 13.45
CA GLY A 132 -7.79 1.60 14.76
C GLY A 132 -6.80 0.44 14.78
N CYS A 133 -6.70 -0.33 13.69
CA CYS A 133 -5.74 -1.40 13.50
C CYS A 133 -4.31 -0.94 13.12
N ARG A 134 -4.05 0.38 13.09
CA ARG A 134 -2.71 0.95 12.89
C ARG A 134 -2.05 1.40 14.20
N ARG A 135 -2.71 1.22 15.35
CA ARG A 135 -2.22 1.61 16.68
C ARG A 135 -1.36 0.53 17.31
#